data_AF-A0A2G0W623-F1
#
_entry.id   AF-A0A2G0W623-F1
#
_cell.length_a   1.000
_cell.length_b   1.000
_cell.length_c   1.000
_cell.angle_alpha   90.00
_cell.angle_beta   90.00
_cell.angle_gamma   90.00
#
_symmetry.space_group_name_H-M   'P 1'
#
loop_
_entity.id
_entity.type
_entity.pdbx_description
1 polymer ?
#
loop_
_entity_poly.entity_id
_entity_poly.type
_entity_poly.pdbx_seq_one_letter_code
_entity_poly.pdbx_strand_id
1 'polypeptide(L)'
;MRSTLRTGMTLVVIFLLFLALNLVWTAKLPELRWDFTQHKIHTLSPPTQDLLVSLEVPLDLYYFNAHNNPKRTYALNRYGKRIEDLLREYEKAARGMINLHLIEPAPFSEDAYKAALYGLDDQTGFLGLIGNRAGHGAQRIGAFSLDREPLLEYEINHLIYQLQHPEPRTIGLLSGLDMGESAGRLMGELQRHFDLINLEPTLEQVPASIKTLMVVQPRALSYRTLYAIDQFTLRGGRLLMFIDPISEYGAGALPTNSRLDEMLTAWGIQVFPDKLLIDHLYASSVVTGPGKPAVRHPARLNLPHEAMNPSDISSWKLNTVTVSSSGALSPRMKSRTTFTPLLQSSWQSALLETERFASALKFDALTDEMSQHAQRHTLAARIEGPAYSAFPNGIKGQPPGLQKAERIHVVVVADTDLLMDEVSTAPGGNMMFILNTLDNLSMLEPLASLRPRVVTNPAPSALHTMRDRAAQSYREKATELERRLQRTEREWQLLTPPTTSLGTQAVDPNTQLQALNKERLRLPMELHALKTQAYESVHRLELMIKLGLIVTVPVTLCLIAWGLWLRQQRHRTQPRSLLY
;
A
#
# COMPACT_ATOMS: atom_id res chain seq x y z
N MET A 1 -11.83 42.00 57.77
CA MET A 1 -10.76 42.23 56.76
C MET A 1 -9.52 41.34 56.91
N ARG A 2 -9.26 40.69 58.05
CA ARG A 2 -8.10 39.76 58.19
C ARG A 2 -8.30 38.35 57.58
N SER A 3 -9.54 37.90 57.32
CA SER A 3 -9.80 36.56 56.75
C SER A 3 -9.60 36.49 55.24
N THR A 4 -9.96 37.55 54.50
CA THR A 4 -9.87 37.61 53.02
C THR A 4 -8.43 37.63 52.51
N LEU A 5 -7.55 38.35 53.21
CA LEU A 5 -6.10 38.35 52.97
C LEU A 5 -5.46 36.98 53.22
N ARG A 6 -5.90 36.29 54.28
CA ARG A 6 -5.38 34.97 54.62
C ARG A 6 -5.81 33.91 53.60
N THR A 7 -7.07 33.97 53.13
CA THR A 7 -7.55 33.10 52.03
C THR A 7 -6.82 33.37 50.71
N GLY A 8 -6.56 34.64 50.37
CA GLY A 8 -5.81 35.01 49.18
C GLY A 8 -4.37 34.49 49.22
N MET A 9 -3.70 34.59 50.37
CA MET A 9 -2.33 34.09 50.53
C MET A 9 -2.26 32.55 50.46
N THR A 10 -3.22 31.82 51.03
CA THR A 10 -3.30 30.36 50.83
C THR A 10 -3.56 29.98 49.39
N LEU A 11 -4.39 30.72 48.65
CA LEU A 11 -4.63 30.46 47.23
C LEU A 11 -3.37 30.65 46.38
N VAL A 12 -2.59 31.70 46.66
CA VAL A 12 -1.32 31.95 45.98
C VAL A 12 -0.30 30.86 46.29
N VAL A 13 -0.18 30.44 47.56
CA VAL A 13 0.73 29.36 47.95
C VAL A 13 0.32 28.03 47.32
N ILE A 14 -0.97 27.69 47.32
CA ILE A 14 -1.47 26.48 46.66
C ILE A 14 -1.24 26.55 45.14
N PHE A 15 -1.43 27.72 44.51
CA PHE A 15 -1.17 27.91 43.09
C PHE A 15 0.31 27.73 42.75
N LEU A 16 1.21 28.31 43.54
CA LEU A 16 2.66 28.15 43.37
C LEU A 16 3.11 26.71 43.60
N LEU A 17 2.54 26.04 44.59
CA LEU A 17 2.86 24.64 44.91
C LEU A 17 2.30 23.70 43.83
N PHE A 18 1.12 24.00 43.27
CA PHE A 18 0.58 23.34 42.09
C PHE A 18 1.49 23.56 40.87
N LEU A 19 1.96 24.79 40.63
CA LEU A 19 2.86 25.09 39.52
C LEU A 19 4.18 24.33 39.64
N ALA A 20 4.77 24.32 40.84
CA ALA A 20 6.00 23.59 41.15
C ALA A 20 5.82 22.07 41.01
N LEU A 21 4.70 21.53 41.49
CA LEU A 21 4.36 20.12 41.33
C LEU A 21 4.21 19.77 39.84
N ASN A 22 3.50 20.60 39.07
CA ASN A 22 3.30 20.40 37.63
C ASN A 22 4.63 20.45 36.88
N LEU A 23 5.50 21.42 37.18
CA LEU A 23 6.81 21.57 36.52
C LEU A 23 7.75 20.38 36.77
N VAL A 24 7.75 19.83 38.00
CA VAL A 24 8.66 18.75 38.39
C VAL A 24 8.11 17.36 38.06
N TRP A 25 6.80 17.15 38.21
CA TRP A 25 6.19 15.84 38.00
C TRP A 25 5.85 15.55 36.54
N THR A 26 5.53 16.56 35.72
CA THR A 26 5.27 16.32 34.28
C THR A 26 6.47 15.71 33.57
N ALA A 27 7.70 16.07 33.96
CA ALA A 27 8.93 15.49 33.40
C ALA A 27 9.28 14.09 33.95
N LYS A 28 8.68 13.66 35.08
CA LYS A 28 8.98 12.38 35.74
C LYS A 28 7.86 11.34 35.65
N LEU A 29 6.68 11.73 35.17
CA LEU A 29 5.63 10.77 34.87
C LEU A 29 6.08 9.94 33.66
N PRO A 30 6.11 8.59 33.75
CA PRO A 30 6.32 7.78 32.56
C PRO A 30 5.28 8.20 31.53
N GLU A 31 5.70 8.46 30.29
CA GLU A 31 4.80 8.72 29.17
C GLU A 31 3.95 7.47 28.92
N LEU A 32 2.91 7.28 29.74
CA LEU A 32 1.92 6.26 29.55
C LEU A 32 1.00 6.76 28.44
N ARG A 33 1.50 6.67 27.21
CA ARG A 33 0.73 6.98 25.99
C ARG A 33 -0.29 5.86 25.81
N TRP A 34 -1.46 6.03 26.43
CA TRP A 34 -2.61 5.21 26.07
C TRP A 34 -3.08 5.62 24.69
N ASP A 35 -2.76 4.77 23.72
CA ASP A 35 -3.23 4.95 22.35
C ASP A 35 -4.73 4.63 22.29
N PHE A 36 -5.55 5.68 22.42
CA PHE A 36 -7.00 5.63 22.28
C PHE A 36 -7.47 5.65 20.82
N THR A 37 -6.55 5.61 19.84
CA THR A 37 -6.97 5.50 18.45
C THR A 37 -7.63 4.15 18.22
N GLN A 38 -8.70 4.13 17.42
CA GLN A 38 -9.50 2.92 17.16
C GLN A 38 -8.65 1.73 16.65
N HIS A 39 -7.46 1.97 16.09
CA HIS A 39 -6.60 0.96 15.48
C HIS A 39 -5.22 0.83 16.14
N LYS A 40 -5.00 1.47 17.30
CA LYS A 40 -3.69 1.52 18.00
C LYS A 40 -2.52 1.86 17.06
N ILE A 41 -2.69 2.86 16.20
CA ILE A 41 -1.75 3.17 15.10
C ILE A 41 -0.39 3.67 15.58
N HIS A 42 -0.25 3.97 16.88
CA HIS A 42 0.98 4.39 17.54
C HIS A 42 1.61 3.29 18.40
N THR A 43 1.08 2.06 18.36
CA THR A 43 1.64 0.91 19.09
C THR A 43 2.13 -0.15 18.10
N LEU A 44 3.30 -0.73 18.36
CA LEU A 44 3.86 -1.83 17.55
C LEU A 44 2.93 -3.05 17.52
N SER A 45 2.87 -3.73 16.37
CA SER A 45 2.06 -4.95 16.26
C SER A 45 2.70 -6.09 17.05
N PRO A 46 1.91 -7.08 17.50
CA PRO A 46 2.47 -8.25 18.18
C PRO A 46 3.58 -8.93 17.37
N PRO A 47 3.45 -9.18 16.05
CA PRO A 47 4.54 -9.79 15.28
C PRO A 47 5.81 -8.94 15.19
N THR A 48 5.68 -7.61 15.20
CA THR A 48 6.84 -6.71 15.28
C THR A 48 7.53 -6.82 16.63
N GLN A 49 6.77 -6.89 17.73
CA GLN A 49 7.35 -7.06 19.06
C GLN A 49 8.10 -8.39 19.15
N ASP A 50 7.54 -9.47 18.61
CA ASP A 50 8.19 -10.79 18.58
C ASP A 50 9.50 -10.74 17.77
N LEU A 51 9.48 -10.10 16.59
CA LEU A 51 10.69 -9.88 15.77
C LEU A 51 11.78 -9.12 16.55
N LEU A 52 11.41 -8.03 17.22
CA LEU A 52 12.37 -7.18 17.94
C LEU A 52 12.95 -7.87 19.18
N VAL A 53 12.17 -8.73 19.85
CA VAL A 53 12.66 -9.53 20.97
C VAL A 53 13.57 -10.68 20.49
N SER A 54 13.34 -11.20 19.28
CA SER A 54 14.15 -12.26 18.67
C SER A 54 15.48 -11.78 18.06
N LEU A 55 15.80 -10.49 18.15
CA LEU A 55 17.07 -9.95 17.63
C LEU A 55 18.27 -10.60 18.32
N GLU A 56 19.14 -11.24 17.55
CA GLU A 56 20.36 -11.89 18.05
C GLU A 56 21.60 -10.99 17.98
N VAL A 57 21.62 -10.04 17.04
CA VAL A 57 22.77 -9.16 16.76
C VAL A 57 22.33 -7.70 16.80
N PRO A 58 23.12 -6.79 17.40
CA PRO A 58 22.79 -5.37 17.42
C PRO A 58 22.82 -4.76 16.01
N LEU A 59 21.88 -3.85 15.76
CA LEU A 59 21.66 -3.17 14.48
C LEU A 59 21.75 -1.66 14.67
N ASP A 60 22.43 -0.96 13.77
CA ASP A 60 22.45 0.50 13.72
C ASP A 60 21.48 0.99 12.65
N LEU A 61 20.49 1.78 13.04
CA LEU A 61 19.49 2.36 12.13
C LEU A 61 19.70 3.87 12.02
N TYR A 62 19.97 4.36 10.82
CA TYR A 62 20.18 5.77 10.49
C TYR A 62 18.98 6.29 9.73
N TYR A 63 18.15 7.08 10.40
CA TYR A 63 16.97 7.70 9.81
C TYR A 63 17.30 9.11 9.35
N PHE A 64 17.14 9.35 8.05
CA PHE A 64 17.39 10.65 7.43
C PHE A 64 16.06 11.35 7.18
N ASN A 65 15.97 12.61 7.60
CA ASN A 65 14.75 13.39 7.42
C ASN A 65 15.02 14.91 7.46
N ALA A 66 15.16 15.53 6.28
CA ALA A 66 15.30 16.98 6.15
C ALA A 66 13.92 17.67 6.19
N HIS A 67 13.43 17.96 7.40
CA HIS A 67 12.10 18.55 7.63
C HIS A 67 11.92 19.95 7.02
N ASN A 68 13.02 20.71 6.91
CA ASN A 68 13.04 22.08 6.42
C ASN A 68 13.20 22.22 4.90
N ASN A 69 13.05 21.13 4.13
CA ASN A 69 13.19 21.18 2.67
C ASN A 69 11.99 21.93 2.04
N PRO A 70 12.23 22.98 1.21
CA PRO A 70 11.18 23.81 0.63
C PRO A 70 10.22 23.06 -0.31
N LYS A 71 10.61 21.89 -0.81
CA LYS A 71 9.77 21.05 -1.68
C LYS A 71 8.77 20.18 -0.89
N ARG A 72 8.80 20.19 0.45
CA ARG A 72 7.96 19.30 1.27
C ARG A 72 6.62 19.91 1.61
N THR A 73 5.57 19.13 1.36
CA THR A 73 4.21 19.41 1.82
C THR A 73 4.08 19.18 3.32
N TYR A 74 3.20 19.92 3.99
CA TYR A 74 2.85 19.71 5.40
C TYR A 74 2.51 18.23 5.73
N ALA A 75 1.79 17.54 4.83
CA ALA A 75 1.48 16.12 4.97
C ALA A 75 2.73 15.24 5.08
N LEU A 76 3.75 15.51 4.26
CA LEU A 76 5.00 14.76 4.24
C LEU A 76 5.86 15.04 5.48
N ASN A 77 5.80 16.25 6.05
CA ASN A 77 6.46 16.58 7.31
C ASN A 77 5.82 15.85 8.48
N ARG A 78 4.47 15.83 8.53
CA ARG A 78 3.73 15.05 9.53
C ARG A 78 4.04 13.55 9.43
N TYR A 79 4.14 13.03 8.21
CA TYR A 79 4.48 11.63 7.98
C TYR A 79 5.92 11.30 8.40
N GLY A 80 6.89 12.18 8.08
CA GLY A 80 8.26 12.05 8.60
C GLY A 80 8.31 12.00 10.12
N LYS A 81 7.55 12.87 10.80
CA LYS A 81 7.46 12.83 12.26
C LYS A 81 6.84 11.52 12.78
N ARG A 82 5.81 11.01 12.11
CA ARG A 82 5.22 9.70 12.43
C ARG A 82 6.23 8.56 12.30
N ILE A 83 7.07 8.56 11.27
CA ILE A 83 8.11 7.55 11.08
C ILE A 83 9.15 7.65 12.19
N GLU A 84 9.60 8.86 12.53
CA GLU A 84 10.53 9.08 13.66
C GLU A 84 9.97 8.51 14.96
N ASP A 85 8.72 8.83 15.30
CA ASP A 85 8.08 8.36 16.52
C ASP A 85 7.92 6.82 16.51
N LEU A 86 7.62 6.22 15.36
CA LEU A 86 7.57 4.77 15.20
C LEU A 86 8.94 4.13 15.43
N LEU A 87 10.01 4.66 14.83
CA LEU A 87 11.36 4.12 14.98
C LEU A 87 11.88 4.22 16.43
N ARG A 88 11.49 5.27 17.17
CA ARG A 88 11.79 5.36 18.61
C ARG A 88 11.12 4.26 19.43
N GLU A 89 9.90 3.87 19.06
CA GLU A 89 9.24 2.72 19.68
C GLU A 89 9.96 1.40 19.33
N TYR A 90 10.52 1.27 18.12
CA TYR A 90 11.36 0.12 17.75
C TYR A 90 12.61 0.03 18.62
N GLU A 91 13.36 1.13 18.76
CA GLU A 91 14.56 1.20 19.61
C GLU A 91 14.25 0.80 21.06
N LYS A 92 13.16 1.35 21.62
CA LYS A 92 12.70 1.05 22.98
C LYS A 92 12.29 -0.41 23.15
N ALA A 93 11.58 -0.98 22.17
CA ALA A 93 11.13 -2.37 22.21
C ALA A 93 12.28 -3.39 22.02
N ALA A 94 13.32 -3.02 21.26
CA ALA A 94 14.48 -3.86 20.99
C ALA A 94 15.47 -3.98 22.17
N ARG A 95 15.26 -3.28 23.28
CA ARG A 95 16.05 -3.40 24.53
C ARG A 95 17.57 -3.29 24.33
N GLY A 96 18.01 -2.36 23.48
CA GLY A 96 19.44 -2.13 23.19
C GLY A 96 19.99 -2.92 22.00
N MET A 97 19.17 -3.73 21.32
CA MET A 97 19.56 -4.39 20.07
C MET A 97 19.42 -3.50 18.83
N ILE A 98 18.77 -2.34 18.96
CA ILE A 98 18.69 -1.32 17.91
C ILE A 98 19.26 -0.03 18.47
N ASN A 99 20.24 0.54 17.76
CA ASN A 99 20.74 1.90 18.00
C ASN A 99 20.17 2.82 16.92
N LEU A 100 19.31 3.77 17.32
CA LEU A 100 18.68 4.69 16.38
C LEU A 100 19.43 6.02 16.29
N HIS A 101 19.89 6.35 15.10
CA HIS A 101 20.51 7.64 14.76
C HIS A 101 19.54 8.46 13.93
N LEU A 102 19.15 9.62 14.47
CA LEU A 102 18.27 10.57 13.78
C LEU A 102 19.12 11.68 13.17
N ILE A 103 19.07 11.78 11.84
CA ILE A 103 19.93 12.69 11.06
C ILE A 103 19.02 13.64 10.28
N GLU A 104 19.24 14.93 10.47
CA GLU A 104 18.64 15.99 9.65
C GLU A 104 19.70 16.52 8.67
N PRO A 105 19.76 15.98 7.43
CA PRO A 105 20.79 16.37 6.49
C PRO A 105 20.55 17.79 5.98
N ALA A 106 21.42 18.72 6.37
CA ALA A 106 21.42 20.07 5.83
C ALA A 106 21.90 20.08 4.36
N PRO A 107 21.41 20.98 3.50
CA PRO A 107 21.91 21.10 2.12
C PRO A 107 23.43 21.26 2.07
N PHE A 108 24.10 20.52 1.18
CA PHE A 108 25.56 20.52 1.01
C PHE A 108 26.38 20.11 2.25
N SER A 109 25.78 19.41 3.21
CA SER A 109 26.49 18.84 4.37
C SER A 109 27.08 17.46 4.09
N GLU A 110 28.00 17.01 4.96
CA GLU A 110 28.53 15.64 4.93
C GLU A 110 27.42 14.59 5.07
N ASP A 111 26.42 14.85 5.91
CA ASP A 111 25.27 13.95 6.10
C ASP A 111 24.40 13.86 4.85
N ALA A 112 24.19 14.97 4.13
CA ALA A 112 23.51 14.95 2.84
C ALA A 112 24.32 14.18 1.78
N TYR A 113 25.65 14.33 1.78
CA TYR A 113 26.52 13.56 0.90
C TYR A 113 26.46 12.06 1.20
N LYS A 114 26.54 11.67 2.49
CA LYS A 114 26.36 10.27 2.93
C LYS A 114 25.01 9.73 2.51
N ALA A 115 23.93 10.50 2.74
CA ALA A 115 22.58 10.09 2.36
C ALA A 115 22.48 9.81 0.84
N ALA A 116 23.04 10.71 0.03
CA ALA A 116 23.10 10.55 -1.42
C ALA A 116 23.97 9.35 -1.86
N LEU A 117 25.11 9.11 -1.19
CA LEU A 117 25.99 7.97 -1.47
C LEU A 117 25.29 6.63 -1.25
N TYR A 118 24.49 6.52 -0.20
CA TYR A 118 23.63 5.36 0.04
C TYR A 118 22.35 5.37 -0.81
N GLY A 119 22.17 6.32 -1.73
CA GLY A 119 21.08 6.35 -2.70
C GLY A 119 19.71 6.73 -2.11
N LEU A 120 19.69 7.52 -1.04
CA LEU A 120 18.45 8.15 -0.54
C LEU A 120 17.97 9.25 -1.49
N ASP A 121 16.66 9.40 -1.64
CA ASP A 121 16.04 10.39 -2.53
C ASP A 121 16.14 11.81 -1.97
N ASP A 122 16.80 12.71 -2.68
CA ASP A 122 16.96 14.11 -2.28
C ASP A 122 15.70 14.95 -2.52
N GLN A 123 14.82 14.53 -3.44
CA GLN A 123 13.65 15.30 -3.85
C GLN A 123 12.65 15.47 -2.71
N THR A 124 12.51 14.44 -1.89
CA THR A 124 11.67 14.40 -0.70
C THR A 124 12.41 14.77 0.59
N GLY A 125 13.65 15.26 0.48
CA GLY A 125 14.48 15.66 1.62
C GLY A 125 15.13 14.49 2.34
N PHE A 126 15.62 13.51 1.57
CA PHE A 126 16.30 12.30 2.08
C PHE A 126 15.44 11.52 3.06
N LEU A 127 14.11 11.52 2.88
CA LEU A 127 13.19 10.85 3.78
C LEU A 127 13.32 9.32 3.63
N GLY A 128 14.22 8.71 4.37
CA GLY A 128 14.51 7.28 4.26
C GLY A 128 15.30 6.74 5.45
N LEU A 129 15.59 5.44 5.39
CA LEU A 129 16.19 4.68 6.48
C LEU A 129 17.34 3.84 5.94
N ILE A 130 18.47 3.86 6.62
CA ILE A 130 19.60 2.97 6.35
C ILE A 130 19.81 2.12 7.60
N GLY A 131 19.90 0.80 7.43
CA GLY A 131 20.27 -0.09 8.52
C GLY A 131 21.59 -0.77 8.23
N ASN A 132 22.39 -0.95 9.27
CA ASN A 132 23.70 -1.56 9.20
C ASN A 132 23.83 -2.68 10.24
N ARG A 133 24.59 -3.71 9.88
CA ARG A 133 24.99 -4.80 10.77
C ARG A 133 26.48 -5.03 10.60
N ALA A 134 27.19 -5.20 11.73
CA ALA A 134 28.60 -5.52 11.70
C ALA A 134 28.89 -6.75 10.82
N GLY A 135 29.83 -6.61 9.89
CA GLY A 135 30.26 -7.69 8.98
C GLY A 135 29.40 -7.91 7.74
N HIS A 136 28.32 -7.14 7.55
CA HIS A 136 27.44 -7.24 6.39
C HIS A 136 27.22 -5.88 5.71
N GLY A 137 26.74 -5.90 4.47
CA GLY A 137 26.42 -4.68 3.73
C GLY A 137 25.21 -3.95 4.34
N ALA A 138 25.23 -2.61 4.27
CA ALA A 138 24.09 -1.80 4.70
C ALA A 138 22.86 -2.04 3.80
N GLN A 139 21.69 -2.07 4.42
CA GLN A 139 20.39 -2.15 3.75
C GLN A 139 19.68 -0.81 3.84
N ARG A 140 18.78 -0.53 2.89
CA ARG A 140 18.14 0.80 2.82
C ARG A 140 16.68 0.77 2.38
N ILE A 141 15.95 1.76 2.87
CA ILE A 141 14.70 2.27 2.32
C ILE A 141 15.01 3.63 1.70
N GLY A 142 15.11 3.67 0.37
CA GLY A 142 15.56 4.85 -0.37
C GLY A 142 14.64 6.07 -0.28
N ALA A 143 13.34 5.84 -0.12
CA ALA A 143 12.35 6.90 0.07
C ALA A 143 11.09 6.33 0.73
N PHE A 144 10.63 6.94 1.82
CA PHE A 144 9.29 6.69 2.33
C PHE A 144 8.28 7.52 1.53
N SER A 145 7.21 6.87 1.06
CA SER A 145 6.09 7.54 0.38
C SER A 145 4.85 7.50 1.26
N LEU A 146 4.02 8.55 1.17
CA LEU A 146 2.71 8.64 1.80
C LEU A 146 1.76 7.55 1.27
N ASP A 147 1.84 7.22 -0.02
CA ASP A 147 0.95 6.22 -0.64
C ASP A 147 1.17 4.81 -0.08
N ARG A 148 2.35 4.57 0.51
CA ARG A 148 2.76 3.31 1.14
C ARG A 148 2.67 3.34 2.66
N GLU A 149 2.04 4.36 3.25
CA GLU A 149 1.84 4.46 4.70
C GLU A 149 1.22 3.20 5.34
N PRO A 150 0.25 2.49 4.70
CA PRO A 150 -0.27 1.25 5.25
C PRO A 150 0.80 0.16 5.47
N LEU A 151 1.80 0.12 4.58
CA LEU A 151 2.89 -0.88 4.58
C LEU A 151 4.13 -0.41 5.35
N LEU A 152 4.12 0.76 6.00
CA LEU A 152 5.29 1.33 6.67
C LEU A 152 5.95 0.37 7.67
N GLU A 153 5.16 -0.26 8.54
CA GLU A 153 5.65 -1.21 9.53
C GLU A 153 6.31 -2.43 8.85
N TYR A 154 5.74 -2.90 7.74
CA TYR A 154 6.32 -3.96 6.94
C TYR A 154 7.64 -3.54 6.29
N GLU A 155 7.74 -2.33 5.71
CA GLU A 155 9.00 -1.87 5.07
C GLU A 155 10.17 -1.87 6.07
N ILE A 156 9.94 -1.38 7.29
CA ILE A 156 10.96 -1.31 8.35
C ILE A 156 11.33 -2.72 8.82
N ASN A 157 10.34 -3.57 9.10
CA ASN A 157 10.57 -4.94 9.53
C ASN A 157 11.29 -5.78 8.47
N HIS A 158 10.95 -5.59 7.19
CA HIS A 158 11.62 -6.24 6.08
C HIS A 158 13.11 -5.86 6.05
N LEU A 159 13.45 -4.57 6.20
CA LEU A 159 14.85 -4.12 6.29
C LEU A 159 15.58 -4.76 7.48
N ILE A 160 14.95 -4.79 8.66
CA ILE A 160 15.53 -5.41 9.86
C ILE A 160 15.75 -6.90 9.65
N TYR A 161 14.80 -7.59 9.02
CA TYR A 161 14.90 -9.02 8.76
C TYR A 161 16.01 -9.36 7.77
N GLN A 162 16.16 -8.59 6.70
CA GLN A 162 17.25 -8.76 5.74
C GLN A 162 18.62 -8.55 6.38
N LEU A 163 18.75 -7.65 7.35
CA LEU A 163 19.98 -7.47 8.11
C LEU A 163 20.27 -8.68 9.01
N GLN A 164 19.25 -9.34 9.56
CA GLN A 164 19.40 -10.56 10.36
C GLN A 164 19.72 -11.79 9.51
N HIS A 165 19.12 -11.90 8.32
CA HIS A 165 19.21 -13.05 7.43
C HIS A 165 19.75 -12.63 6.05
N PRO A 166 21.07 -12.44 5.92
CA PRO A 166 21.70 -11.98 4.68
C PRO A 166 21.75 -13.06 3.59
N GLU A 167 21.53 -14.32 3.93
CA GLU A 167 21.57 -15.43 2.97
C GLU A 167 20.32 -15.45 2.07
N PRO A 168 20.48 -15.76 0.76
CA PRO A 168 19.35 -15.89 -0.14
C PRO A 168 18.49 -17.09 0.26
N ARG A 169 17.19 -16.97 0.04
CA ARG A 169 16.24 -18.04 0.38
C ARG A 169 16.09 -19.00 -0.77
N THR A 170 15.98 -20.28 -0.45
CA THR A 170 15.80 -21.33 -1.46
C THR A 170 14.34 -21.42 -1.92
N ILE A 171 14.13 -21.38 -3.24
CA ILE A 171 12.81 -21.51 -3.89
C ILE A 171 12.87 -22.66 -4.88
N GLY A 172 11.93 -23.60 -4.77
CA GLY A 172 11.74 -24.63 -5.78
C GLY A 172 10.95 -24.08 -6.96
N LEU A 173 11.44 -24.26 -8.19
CA LEU A 173 10.73 -23.92 -9.42
C LEU A 173 10.28 -25.21 -10.11
N LEU A 174 8.97 -25.34 -10.32
CA LEU A 174 8.38 -26.44 -11.06
C LEU A 174 7.59 -25.86 -12.24
N SER A 175 8.13 -26.01 -13.45
CA SER A 175 7.52 -25.46 -14.65
C SER A 175 6.90 -26.55 -15.52
N GLY A 176 5.63 -26.36 -15.89
CA GLY A 176 4.95 -27.13 -16.93
C GLY A 176 5.13 -26.56 -18.35
N LEU A 177 5.77 -25.39 -18.48
CA LEU A 177 6.10 -24.73 -19.74
C LEU A 177 7.61 -24.54 -19.87
N ASP A 178 8.10 -24.50 -21.10
CA ASP A 178 9.48 -24.08 -21.36
C ASP A 178 9.55 -22.55 -21.25
N MET A 179 10.17 -22.07 -20.19
CA MET A 179 10.31 -20.64 -19.91
C MET A 179 11.46 -20.00 -20.70
N GLY A 180 12.34 -20.84 -21.30
CA GLY A 180 13.38 -20.49 -22.27
C GLY A 180 14.04 -19.12 -22.10
N GLU A 181 14.26 -18.45 -23.24
CA GLU A 181 14.72 -17.06 -23.29
C GLU A 181 13.60 -16.04 -23.00
N SER A 182 12.34 -16.44 -23.17
CA SER A 182 11.16 -15.55 -23.08
C SER A 182 10.92 -14.98 -21.68
N ALA A 183 11.36 -15.67 -20.62
CA ALA A 183 11.35 -15.19 -19.24
C ALA A 183 12.79 -14.91 -18.71
N GLY A 184 13.75 -14.70 -19.60
CA GLY A 184 15.18 -14.63 -19.26
C GLY A 184 15.52 -13.51 -18.28
N ARG A 185 14.92 -12.31 -18.42
CA ARG A 185 15.16 -11.21 -17.47
C ARG A 185 14.57 -11.53 -16.10
N LEU A 186 13.34 -12.06 -16.05
CA LEU A 186 12.71 -12.52 -14.80
C LEU A 186 13.55 -13.56 -14.09
N MET A 187 13.98 -14.60 -14.80
CA MET A 187 14.81 -15.65 -14.20
C MET A 187 16.15 -15.10 -13.70
N GLY A 188 16.79 -14.21 -14.46
CA GLY A 188 18.04 -13.56 -14.04
C GLY A 188 17.91 -12.73 -12.77
N GLU A 189 16.80 -12.00 -12.59
CA GLU A 189 16.55 -11.26 -11.34
C GLU A 189 16.18 -12.18 -10.18
N LEU A 190 15.37 -13.23 -10.42
CA LEU A 190 15.03 -14.20 -9.39
C LEU A 190 16.28 -14.92 -8.87
N GLN A 191 17.22 -15.31 -9.74
CA GLN A 191 18.48 -15.94 -9.37
C GLN A 191 19.42 -15.01 -8.58
N ARG A 192 19.28 -13.68 -8.71
CA ARG A 192 20.06 -12.72 -7.91
C ARG A 192 19.52 -12.56 -6.50
N HIS A 193 18.21 -12.75 -6.30
CA HIS A 193 17.54 -12.53 -5.02
C HIS A 193 17.30 -13.83 -4.24
N PHE A 194 17.22 -14.96 -4.94
CA PHE A 194 16.87 -16.26 -4.39
C PHE A 194 17.79 -17.37 -4.92
N ASP A 195 17.94 -18.41 -4.11
CA ASP A 195 18.56 -19.66 -4.52
C ASP A 195 17.51 -20.54 -5.22
N LEU A 196 17.45 -20.48 -6.55
CA LEU A 196 16.45 -21.19 -7.33
C LEU A 196 16.88 -22.63 -7.62
N ILE A 197 16.04 -23.59 -7.22
CA ILE A 197 16.22 -25.02 -7.53
C ILE A 197 15.16 -25.43 -8.54
N ASN A 198 15.58 -25.72 -9.77
CA ASN A 198 14.69 -26.28 -10.79
C ASN A 198 14.35 -27.73 -10.45
N LEU A 199 13.05 -28.05 -10.42
CA LEU A 199 12.52 -29.36 -10.13
C LEU A 199 11.97 -30.00 -11.40
N GLU A 200 12.18 -31.30 -11.55
CA GLU A 200 11.68 -32.07 -12.68
C GLU A 200 10.13 -32.14 -12.67
N PRO A 201 9.46 -31.99 -13.83
CA PRO A 201 8.00 -32.09 -13.93
C PRO A 201 7.40 -33.44 -13.49
N THR A 202 8.24 -34.49 -13.40
CA THR A 202 7.88 -35.86 -12.99
C THR A 202 8.14 -36.15 -11.51
N LEU A 203 8.47 -35.13 -10.72
CA LEU A 203 8.79 -35.24 -9.30
C LEU A 203 7.70 -35.95 -8.48
N GLU A 204 8.12 -36.89 -7.64
CA GLU A 204 7.21 -37.61 -6.74
C GLU A 204 7.04 -36.94 -5.38
N GLN A 205 8.05 -36.21 -4.91
CA GLN A 205 8.04 -35.53 -3.63
C GLN A 205 8.92 -34.28 -3.67
N VAL A 206 8.40 -33.16 -3.17
CA VAL A 206 9.18 -31.93 -2.99
C VAL A 206 10.24 -32.15 -1.89
N PRO A 207 11.53 -31.88 -2.14
CA PRO A 207 12.59 -31.97 -1.14
C PRO A 207 12.28 -31.16 0.11
N ALA A 208 12.59 -31.71 1.30
CA ALA A 208 12.28 -31.07 2.58
C ALA A 208 13.05 -29.76 2.83
N SER A 209 14.15 -29.52 2.11
CA SER A 209 14.90 -28.25 2.16
C SER A 209 14.11 -27.08 1.55
N ILE A 210 13.18 -27.35 0.64
CA ILE A 210 12.39 -26.34 -0.06
C ILE A 210 11.18 -26.00 0.81
N LYS A 211 11.06 -24.72 1.20
CA LYS A 211 9.93 -24.20 1.99
C LYS A 211 8.91 -23.43 1.15
N THR A 212 9.35 -22.91 0.00
CA THR A 212 8.54 -22.14 -0.93
C THR A 212 8.67 -22.74 -2.33
N LEU A 213 7.52 -22.99 -2.97
CA LEU A 213 7.44 -23.59 -4.30
C LEU A 213 6.74 -22.60 -5.25
N MET A 214 7.38 -22.33 -6.39
CA MET A 214 6.79 -21.64 -7.52
C MET A 214 6.41 -22.67 -8.58
N VAL A 215 5.12 -22.74 -8.92
CA VAL A 215 4.59 -23.67 -9.92
C VAL A 215 4.04 -22.87 -11.10
N VAL A 216 4.58 -23.12 -12.29
CA VAL A 216 4.14 -22.47 -13.52
C VAL A 216 3.38 -23.47 -14.38
N GLN A 217 2.14 -23.11 -14.74
CA GLN A 217 1.24 -23.91 -15.56
C GLN A 217 1.07 -25.37 -15.12
N PRO A 218 0.46 -25.61 -13.93
CA PRO A 218 0.30 -26.95 -13.38
C PRO A 218 -0.61 -27.86 -14.23
N ARG A 219 -1.38 -27.32 -15.19
CA ARG A 219 -2.24 -28.10 -16.10
C ARG A 219 -1.44 -29.14 -16.90
N ALA A 220 -0.20 -28.81 -17.25
CA ALA A 220 0.70 -29.69 -17.99
C ALA A 220 1.37 -30.79 -17.13
N LEU A 221 1.21 -30.74 -15.80
CA LEU A 221 1.89 -31.65 -14.88
C LEU A 221 1.13 -32.97 -14.69
N SER A 222 1.88 -34.02 -14.34
CA SER A 222 1.33 -35.34 -14.09
C SER A 222 0.48 -35.39 -12.80
N TYR A 223 -0.43 -36.35 -12.72
CA TYR A 223 -1.22 -36.64 -11.52
C TYR A 223 -0.35 -36.88 -10.27
N ARG A 224 0.82 -37.52 -10.45
CA ARG A 224 1.76 -37.80 -9.36
C ARG A 224 2.40 -36.50 -8.85
N THR A 225 2.74 -35.59 -9.76
CA THR A 225 3.30 -34.28 -9.43
C THR A 225 2.28 -33.39 -8.74
N LEU A 226 1.02 -33.38 -9.20
CA LEU A 226 -0.08 -32.66 -8.52
C LEU A 226 -0.30 -33.15 -7.10
N TYR A 227 -0.20 -34.47 -6.87
CA TYR A 227 -0.23 -35.04 -5.52
C TYR A 227 0.97 -34.56 -4.66
N ALA A 228 2.17 -34.48 -5.23
CA ALA A 228 3.34 -33.95 -4.52
C ALA A 228 3.14 -32.48 -4.09
N ILE A 229 2.52 -31.65 -4.95
CA ILE A 229 2.19 -30.24 -4.66
C ILE A 229 1.13 -30.14 -3.57
N ASP A 230 0.07 -30.98 -3.62
CA ASP A 230 -0.96 -31.04 -2.58
C ASP A 230 -0.33 -31.37 -1.22
N GLN A 231 0.50 -32.42 -1.17
CA GLN A 231 1.17 -32.83 0.06
C GLN A 231 2.17 -31.80 0.58
N PHE A 232 2.88 -31.11 -0.30
CA PHE A 232 3.76 -30.01 0.08
C PHE A 232 2.97 -28.86 0.74
N THR A 233 1.85 -28.47 0.12
CA THR A 233 0.99 -27.39 0.62
C THR A 233 0.36 -27.74 1.96
N LEU A 234 -0.10 -28.97 2.13
CA LEU A 234 -0.71 -29.45 3.39
C LEU A 234 0.29 -29.60 4.54
N ARG A 235 1.58 -29.79 4.24
CA ARG A 235 2.66 -29.78 5.25
C ARG A 235 2.98 -28.36 5.77
N GLY A 236 2.32 -27.33 5.24
CA GLY A 236 2.62 -25.92 5.53
C GLY A 236 3.64 -25.31 4.57
N GLY A 237 3.98 -26.02 3.48
CA GLY A 237 4.74 -25.45 2.38
C GLY A 237 3.98 -24.30 1.73
N ARG A 238 4.71 -23.32 1.21
CA ARG A 238 4.14 -22.08 0.69
C ARG A 238 4.19 -22.07 -0.83
N LEU A 239 3.08 -21.79 -1.47
CA LEU A 239 2.88 -22.04 -2.89
C LEU A 239 2.55 -20.75 -3.63
N LEU A 240 3.33 -20.43 -4.66
CA LEU A 240 2.95 -19.48 -5.71
C LEU A 240 2.64 -20.27 -6.97
N MET A 241 1.44 -20.12 -7.52
CA MET A 241 0.96 -20.90 -8.65
C MET A 241 0.45 -19.98 -9.76
N PHE A 242 0.93 -20.19 -10.98
CA PHE A 242 0.46 -19.49 -12.18
C PHE A 242 -0.37 -20.45 -13.02
N ILE A 243 -1.61 -20.08 -13.32
CA ILE A 243 -2.57 -20.91 -14.05
C ILE A 243 -3.17 -20.08 -15.16
N ASP A 244 -2.95 -20.50 -16.39
CA ASP A 244 -3.49 -19.82 -17.56
C ASP A 244 -4.60 -20.64 -18.23
N PRO A 245 -5.74 -20.03 -18.59
CA PRO A 245 -6.66 -20.63 -19.57
C PRO A 245 -6.01 -20.78 -20.96
N ILE A 246 -5.24 -19.78 -21.41
CA ILE A 246 -4.58 -19.73 -22.73
C ILE A 246 -3.22 -19.08 -22.58
N SER A 247 -2.15 -19.87 -22.59
CA SER A 247 -0.81 -19.28 -22.67
C SER A 247 -0.52 -18.85 -24.11
N GLU A 248 -0.27 -17.55 -24.34
CA GLU A 248 0.09 -17.01 -25.67
C GLU A 248 1.43 -17.61 -26.17
N TYR A 249 2.28 -18.04 -25.23
CA TYR A 249 3.62 -18.58 -25.49
C TYR A 249 3.74 -20.09 -25.27
N GLY A 250 2.66 -20.74 -24.85
CA GLY A 250 2.56 -22.20 -24.70
C GLY A 250 2.06 -22.90 -25.96
N ALA A 251 2.15 -24.24 -25.99
CA ALA A 251 1.66 -25.06 -27.09
C ALA A 251 0.12 -25.12 -27.13
N GLY A 252 -0.54 -24.07 -27.62
CA GLY A 252 -1.98 -24.02 -27.90
C GLY A 252 -2.89 -24.31 -26.69
N ALA A 253 -4.17 -24.58 -26.96
CA ALA A 253 -5.15 -24.93 -25.93
C ALA A 253 -4.72 -26.22 -25.20
N LEU A 254 -4.37 -26.10 -23.92
CA LEU A 254 -3.94 -27.21 -23.10
C LEU A 254 -5.13 -28.08 -22.67
N PRO A 255 -4.97 -29.41 -22.58
CA PRO A 255 -6.05 -30.30 -22.16
C PRO A 255 -6.53 -29.96 -20.74
N THR A 256 -7.84 -30.09 -20.52
CA THR A 256 -8.44 -29.88 -19.21
C THR A 256 -7.90 -30.90 -18.21
N ASN A 257 -7.29 -30.43 -17.11
CA ASN A 257 -6.78 -31.28 -16.04
C ASN A 257 -7.74 -31.26 -14.85
N SER A 258 -8.73 -32.16 -14.86
CA SER A 258 -9.80 -32.18 -13.86
C SER A 258 -9.31 -32.32 -12.41
N ARG A 259 -8.13 -32.93 -12.19
CA ARG A 259 -7.55 -33.02 -10.83
C ARG A 259 -7.01 -31.72 -10.31
N LEU A 260 -6.44 -30.87 -11.17
CA LEU A 260 -6.05 -29.54 -10.77
C LEU A 260 -7.28 -28.75 -10.31
N ASP A 261 -8.37 -28.82 -11.09
CA ASP A 261 -9.62 -28.12 -10.78
C ASP A 261 -10.24 -28.63 -9.47
N GLU A 262 -10.21 -29.96 -9.23
CA GLU A 262 -10.61 -30.56 -7.95
C GLU A 262 -9.73 -30.07 -6.78
N MET A 263 -8.41 -29.94 -6.99
CA MET A 263 -7.49 -29.46 -5.97
C MET A 263 -7.75 -28.01 -5.59
N LEU A 264 -7.90 -27.13 -6.57
CA LEU A 264 -8.27 -25.73 -6.33
C LEU A 264 -9.64 -25.62 -5.65
N THR A 265 -10.59 -26.47 -6.07
CA THR A 265 -11.93 -26.54 -5.49
C THR A 265 -11.92 -27.00 -4.02
N ALA A 266 -11.01 -27.91 -3.66
CA ALA A 266 -10.79 -28.36 -2.28
C ALA A 266 -10.19 -27.24 -1.40
N TRP A 267 -9.39 -26.36 -2.00
CA TRP A 267 -8.82 -25.17 -1.34
C TRP A 267 -9.76 -23.96 -1.34
N GLY A 268 -10.95 -24.08 -1.95
CA GLY A 268 -11.98 -23.04 -1.97
C GLY A 268 -11.86 -22.03 -3.10
N ILE A 269 -11.11 -22.37 -4.15
CA ILE A 269 -10.90 -21.54 -5.34
C ILE A 269 -11.68 -22.14 -6.50
N GLN A 270 -12.36 -21.29 -7.26
CA GLN A 270 -12.96 -21.65 -8.53
C GLN A 270 -12.22 -20.91 -9.64
N VAL A 271 -11.81 -21.67 -10.66
CA VAL A 271 -11.21 -21.19 -11.90
C VAL A 271 -12.18 -21.41 -13.06
N PHE A 272 -12.10 -20.55 -14.08
CA PHE A 272 -12.89 -20.66 -15.30
C PHE A 272 -11.95 -21.02 -16.46
N PRO A 273 -11.74 -22.31 -16.76
CA PRO A 273 -10.69 -22.76 -17.69
C PRO A 273 -10.89 -22.27 -19.12
N ASP A 274 -12.14 -22.06 -19.54
CA ASP A 274 -12.47 -21.70 -20.92
C ASP A 274 -12.79 -20.21 -21.09
N LYS A 275 -12.62 -19.40 -20.02
CA LYS A 275 -12.99 -17.98 -20.02
C LYS A 275 -11.80 -17.06 -19.84
N LEU A 276 -11.75 -16.05 -20.69
CA LEU A 276 -10.79 -14.96 -20.69
C LEU A 276 -11.38 -13.70 -20.07
N LEU A 277 -10.59 -12.95 -19.33
CA LEU A 277 -10.94 -11.63 -18.87
C LEU A 277 -10.66 -10.58 -19.95
N ILE A 278 -11.65 -9.75 -20.23
CA ILE A 278 -11.50 -8.54 -21.04
C ILE A 278 -11.93 -7.33 -20.20
N ASP A 279 -11.22 -6.20 -20.34
CA ASP A 279 -11.50 -4.99 -19.57
C ASP A 279 -11.26 -3.74 -20.41
N HIS A 280 -12.32 -2.94 -20.59
CA HIS A 280 -12.23 -1.74 -21.42
C HIS A 280 -11.50 -0.60 -20.71
N LEU A 281 -11.57 -0.48 -19.38
CA LEU A 281 -10.92 0.62 -18.67
C LEU A 281 -9.39 0.43 -18.65
N TYR A 282 -8.95 -0.80 -18.41
CA TYR A 282 -7.52 -1.12 -18.27
C TYR A 282 -6.87 -1.66 -19.55
N ALA A 283 -7.61 -1.82 -20.65
CA ALA A 283 -7.05 -2.24 -21.93
C ALA A 283 -5.95 -1.30 -22.43
N SER A 284 -4.80 -1.89 -22.77
CA SER A 284 -3.62 -1.23 -23.30
C SER A 284 -3.55 -1.30 -24.83
N SER A 285 -2.79 -0.37 -25.43
CA SER A 285 -2.56 -0.35 -26.88
C SER A 285 -1.23 -1.01 -27.22
N VAL A 286 -1.26 -1.97 -28.15
CA VAL A 286 -0.09 -2.72 -28.61
C VAL A 286 0.25 -2.30 -30.04
N VAL A 287 1.53 -2.06 -30.30
CA VAL A 287 2.03 -1.82 -31.66
C VAL A 287 2.30 -3.18 -32.30
N THR A 288 1.53 -3.54 -33.33
CA THR A 288 1.60 -4.84 -34.01
C THR A 288 2.74 -4.95 -35.03
N GLY A 289 3.65 -3.97 -35.06
CA GLY A 289 4.85 -3.96 -35.89
C GLY A 289 5.35 -2.54 -36.24
N PRO A 290 6.58 -2.39 -36.74
CA PRO A 290 7.14 -1.09 -37.12
C PRO A 290 6.26 -0.39 -38.16
N GLY A 291 5.84 0.86 -37.88
CA GLY A 291 5.02 1.67 -38.79
C GLY A 291 3.52 1.33 -38.83
N LYS A 292 3.05 0.36 -38.03
CA LYS A 292 1.61 0.08 -37.87
C LYS A 292 1.01 0.92 -36.73
N PRO A 293 -0.26 1.35 -36.85
CA PRO A 293 -0.93 2.05 -35.76
C PRO A 293 -1.06 1.15 -34.53
N ALA A 294 -0.96 1.74 -33.34
CA ALA A 294 -1.20 1.03 -32.09
C ALA A 294 -2.67 0.60 -32.02
N VAL A 295 -2.92 -0.70 -31.85
CA VAL A 295 -4.27 -1.26 -31.74
C VAL A 295 -4.53 -1.60 -30.28
N ARG A 296 -5.69 -1.19 -29.77
CA ARG A 296 -6.09 -1.49 -28.40
C ARG A 296 -6.45 -2.96 -28.27
N HIS A 297 -5.80 -3.67 -27.35
CA HIS A 297 -6.02 -5.11 -27.16
C HIS A 297 -6.91 -5.37 -25.93
N PRO A 298 -8.09 -6.00 -26.09
CA PRO A 298 -9.08 -6.16 -25.02
C PRO A 298 -8.61 -7.02 -23.85
N ALA A 299 -7.73 -7.98 -24.13
CA ALA A 299 -7.23 -8.93 -23.14
C ALA A 299 -5.87 -8.54 -22.56
N ARG A 300 -5.25 -7.45 -23.06
CA ARG A 300 -3.98 -6.96 -22.51
C ARG A 300 -4.22 -5.76 -21.61
N LEU A 301 -4.15 -5.98 -20.30
CA LEU A 301 -4.58 -5.02 -19.30
C LEU A 301 -3.39 -4.45 -18.53
N ASN A 302 -3.34 -3.13 -18.41
CA ASN A 302 -2.45 -2.45 -17.48
C ASN A 302 -3.22 -2.12 -16.21
N LEU A 303 -3.03 -2.93 -15.18
CA LEU A 303 -3.66 -2.79 -13.88
C LEU A 303 -2.93 -1.69 -13.09
N PRO A 304 -3.58 -0.55 -12.79
CA PRO A 304 -2.98 0.49 -11.98
C PRO A 304 -3.01 0.12 -10.50
N HIS A 305 -2.39 0.93 -9.64
CA HIS A 305 -2.34 0.67 -8.20
C HIS A 305 -3.74 0.49 -7.55
N GLU A 306 -4.80 1.14 -8.06
CA GLU A 306 -6.17 0.98 -7.54
C GLU A 306 -6.81 -0.38 -7.86
N ALA A 307 -6.26 -1.09 -8.84
CA ALA A 307 -6.63 -2.48 -9.17
C ALA A 307 -5.91 -3.50 -8.27
N MET A 308 -4.99 -3.04 -7.42
CA MET A 308 -4.21 -3.88 -6.50
C MET A 308 -4.74 -3.75 -5.07
N ASN A 309 -4.46 -4.75 -4.25
CA ASN A 309 -4.75 -4.67 -2.83
C ASN A 309 -3.66 -3.86 -2.10
N PRO A 310 -3.95 -2.64 -1.60
CA PRO A 310 -2.95 -1.79 -0.93
C PRO A 310 -2.55 -2.32 0.45
N SER A 311 -3.28 -3.33 0.95
CA SER A 311 -3.03 -3.98 2.23
C SER A 311 -2.37 -5.36 2.07
N ASP A 312 -1.90 -5.72 0.88
CA ASP A 312 -1.09 -6.92 0.69
C ASP A 312 0.34 -6.54 0.26
N ILE A 313 1.32 -7.29 0.76
CA ILE A 313 2.74 -7.05 0.49
C ILE A 313 3.07 -7.26 -0.99
N SER A 314 2.30 -8.07 -1.72
CA SER A 314 2.51 -8.29 -3.15
C SER A 314 2.41 -6.99 -3.96
N SER A 315 1.67 -5.98 -3.48
CA SER A 315 1.56 -4.66 -4.12
C SER A 315 2.65 -3.66 -3.72
N TRP A 316 3.62 -4.08 -2.89
CA TRP A 316 4.65 -3.18 -2.36
C TRP A 316 5.51 -2.53 -3.46
N LYS A 317 5.60 -1.20 -3.46
CA LYS A 317 6.35 -0.42 -4.47
C LYS A 317 5.90 -0.68 -5.93
N LEU A 318 4.67 -1.17 -6.13
CA LEU A 318 4.11 -1.32 -7.47
C LEU A 318 3.31 -0.09 -7.87
N ASN A 319 3.46 0.30 -9.13
CA ASN A 319 2.63 1.33 -9.75
C ASN A 319 1.63 0.71 -10.74
N THR A 320 2.09 -0.27 -11.52
CA THR A 320 1.30 -0.94 -12.55
C THR A 320 1.77 -2.39 -12.72
N VAL A 321 0.84 -3.28 -13.06
CA VAL A 321 1.10 -4.67 -13.47
C VAL A 321 0.41 -4.89 -14.81
N THR A 322 1.12 -5.47 -15.77
CA THR A 322 0.56 -5.81 -17.08
C THR A 322 0.24 -7.29 -17.13
N VAL A 323 -0.98 -7.61 -17.50
CA VAL A 323 -1.47 -8.98 -17.73
C VAL A 323 -1.92 -9.12 -19.19
N SER A 324 -1.81 -10.31 -19.75
CA SER A 324 -2.29 -10.63 -21.09
C SER A 324 -3.10 -11.91 -21.02
N SER A 325 -4.27 -11.92 -21.64
CA SER A 325 -5.07 -13.15 -21.77
C SER A 325 -5.36 -13.86 -20.43
N SER A 326 -5.47 -13.07 -19.35
CA SER A 326 -5.69 -13.59 -18.00
C SER A 326 -7.06 -14.26 -17.86
N GLY A 327 -7.10 -15.36 -17.12
CA GLY A 327 -8.32 -15.94 -16.57
C GLY A 327 -8.85 -15.15 -15.37
N ALA A 328 -9.86 -15.73 -14.71
CA ALA A 328 -10.42 -15.19 -13.47
C ALA A 328 -10.57 -16.25 -12.38
N LEU A 329 -10.44 -15.78 -11.14
CA LEU A 329 -10.59 -16.52 -9.91
C LEU A 329 -11.84 -16.04 -9.16
N SER A 330 -12.58 -16.98 -8.59
CA SER A 330 -13.66 -16.67 -7.67
C SER A 330 -13.60 -17.51 -6.40
N PRO A 331 -13.95 -16.95 -5.23
CA PRO A 331 -14.07 -17.74 -4.01
C PRO A 331 -15.24 -18.71 -4.13
N ARG A 332 -15.06 -19.92 -3.62
CA ARG A 332 -16.17 -20.88 -3.50
C ARG A 332 -17.07 -20.51 -2.32
N MET A 333 -18.38 -20.58 -2.54
CA MET A 333 -19.35 -20.39 -1.46
C MET A 333 -19.12 -21.40 -0.33
N LYS A 334 -19.17 -20.92 0.93
CA LYS A 334 -18.95 -21.74 2.14
C LYS A 334 -17.55 -22.36 2.25
N SER A 335 -16.53 -21.78 1.62
CA SER A 335 -15.15 -22.17 1.88
C SER A 335 -14.74 -21.85 3.33
N ARG A 336 -13.83 -22.66 3.89
CA ARG A 336 -13.17 -22.41 5.18
C ARG A 336 -11.90 -21.58 5.04
N THR A 337 -11.39 -21.42 3.82
CA THR A 337 -10.24 -20.59 3.51
C THR A 337 -10.66 -19.13 3.31
N THR A 338 -9.78 -18.22 3.71
CA THR A 338 -9.88 -16.80 3.44
C THR A 338 -9.37 -16.55 2.03
N PHE A 339 -10.21 -15.95 1.19
CA PHE A 339 -9.86 -15.53 -0.17
C PHE A 339 -9.60 -14.02 -0.17
N THR A 340 -8.36 -13.61 -0.36
CA THR A 340 -7.95 -12.21 -0.41
C THR A 340 -7.55 -11.87 -1.84
N PRO A 341 -8.31 -11.02 -2.56
CA PRO A 341 -7.89 -10.59 -3.89
C PRO A 341 -6.61 -9.75 -3.81
N LEU A 342 -5.70 -9.97 -4.74
CA LEU A 342 -4.44 -9.25 -4.89
C LEU A 342 -4.47 -8.31 -6.09
N LEU A 343 -4.95 -8.83 -7.23
CA LEU A 343 -5.14 -8.10 -8.48
C LEU A 343 -6.60 -8.27 -8.93
N GLN A 344 -7.25 -7.16 -9.28
CA GLN A 344 -8.65 -7.13 -9.69
C GLN A 344 -8.83 -6.33 -10.97
N SER A 345 -9.82 -6.70 -11.76
CA SER A 345 -10.25 -5.91 -12.91
C SER A 345 -11.08 -4.70 -12.50
N SER A 346 -11.38 -3.84 -13.46
CA SER A 346 -12.28 -2.71 -13.29
C SER A 346 -13.74 -3.19 -13.19
N TRP A 347 -14.64 -2.24 -12.91
CA TRP A 347 -16.09 -2.52 -12.97
C TRP A 347 -16.61 -2.67 -14.41
N GLN A 348 -15.80 -2.39 -15.43
CA GLN A 348 -16.14 -2.50 -16.86
C GLN A 348 -15.49 -3.72 -17.50
N SER A 349 -15.28 -4.78 -16.72
CA SER A 349 -14.71 -6.04 -17.20
C SER A 349 -15.78 -7.10 -17.43
N ALA A 350 -15.51 -8.02 -18.34
CA ALA A 350 -16.35 -9.19 -18.60
C ALA A 350 -15.50 -10.44 -18.82
N LEU A 351 -16.12 -11.61 -18.67
CA LEU A 351 -15.53 -12.90 -19.02
C LEU A 351 -16.06 -13.35 -20.37
N LEU A 352 -15.16 -13.60 -21.33
CA LEU A 352 -15.46 -14.06 -22.68
C LEU A 352 -14.99 -15.51 -22.87
N GLU A 353 -15.74 -16.32 -23.59
CA GLU A 353 -15.30 -17.67 -23.96
C GLU A 353 -14.11 -17.61 -24.92
N THR A 354 -13.13 -18.49 -24.70
CA THR A 354 -11.87 -18.58 -25.45
C THR A 354 -12.06 -18.68 -26.97
N GLU A 355 -12.98 -19.55 -27.42
CA GLU A 355 -13.28 -19.73 -28.84
C GLU A 355 -13.84 -18.47 -29.50
N ARG A 356 -14.59 -17.67 -28.74
CA ARG A 356 -15.15 -16.39 -29.20
C ARG A 356 -14.09 -15.31 -29.29
N PHE A 357 -13.12 -15.31 -28.39
CA PHE A 357 -11.98 -14.40 -28.46
C PHE A 357 -11.16 -14.62 -29.72
N ALA A 358 -10.84 -15.89 -30.06
CA ALA A 358 -10.07 -16.23 -31.25
C ALA A 358 -10.79 -15.86 -32.58
N SER A 359 -12.12 -15.79 -32.56
CA SER A 359 -12.94 -15.45 -33.74
C SER A 359 -13.37 -13.96 -33.78
N ALA A 360 -13.16 -13.19 -32.72
CA ALA A 360 -13.53 -11.78 -32.65
C ALA A 360 -12.57 -10.91 -33.47
N LEU A 361 -13.02 -10.46 -34.63
CA LEU A 361 -12.21 -9.67 -35.58
C LEU A 361 -12.04 -8.19 -35.20
N LYS A 362 -12.83 -7.64 -34.25
CA LYS A 362 -12.82 -6.21 -33.87
C LYS A 362 -13.17 -5.96 -32.39
N PHE A 363 -12.41 -5.09 -31.73
CA PHE A 363 -12.59 -4.65 -30.34
C PHE A 363 -13.94 -3.96 -30.07
N ASP A 364 -14.44 -3.17 -31.02
CA ASP A 364 -15.67 -2.38 -30.84
C ASP A 364 -16.91 -3.26 -30.62
N ALA A 365 -16.98 -4.43 -31.30
CA ALA A 365 -18.10 -5.36 -31.16
C ALA A 365 -18.14 -6.04 -29.78
N LEU A 366 -17.00 -6.19 -29.11
CA LEU A 366 -16.93 -6.74 -27.75
C LEU A 366 -17.35 -5.71 -26.69
N THR A 367 -17.22 -4.41 -27.00
CA THR A 367 -17.43 -3.32 -26.05
C THR A 367 -18.92 -3.08 -25.74
N ASP A 368 -19.80 -3.27 -26.73
CA ASP A 368 -21.25 -3.07 -26.59
C ASP A 368 -21.89 -4.12 -25.66
N GLU A 369 -21.39 -5.36 -25.65
CA GLU A 369 -21.87 -6.44 -24.77
C GLU A 369 -21.36 -6.30 -23.31
N MET A 370 -20.13 -5.81 -23.13
CA MET A 370 -19.52 -5.59 -21.80
C MET A 370 -20.30 -4.58 -20.94
N SER A 371 -20.95 -3.61 -21.58
CA SER A 371 -21.71 -2.55 -20.91
C SER A 371 -22.92 -3.06 -20.10
N GLN A 372 -23.32 -4.32 -20.27
CA GLN A 372 -24.46 -4.92 -19.57
C GLN A 372 -24.08 -5.66 -18.27
N HIS A 373 -22.79 -5.98 -18.04
CA HIS A 373 -22.36 -6.83 -16.93
C HIS A 373 -21.22 -6.16 -16.13
N ALA A 374 -21.57 -5.19 -15.28
CA ALA A 374 -20.60 -4.49 -14.45
C ALA A 374 -20.18 -5.33 -13.22
N GLN A 375 -19.15 -6.17 -13.37
CA GLN A 375 -18.60 -6.96 -12.26
C GLN A 375 -17.07 -6.90 -12.25
N ARG A 376 -16.49 -6.78 -11.05
CA ARG A 376 -15.05 -6.97 -10.86
C ARG A 376 -14.71 -8.45 -10.77
N HIS A 377 -13.69 -8.85 -11.49
CA HIS A 377 -13.11 -10.20 -11.47
C HIS A 377 -11.73 -10.15 -10.80
N THR A 378 -11.34 -11.25 -10.15
CA THR A 378 -10.04 -11.35 -9.48
C THR A 378 -9.08 -12.11 -10.38
N LEU A 379 -7.92 -11.53 -10.69
CA LEU A 379 -6.89 -12.15 -11.53
C LEU A 379 -5.86 -12.89 -10.67
N ALA A 380 -5.54 -12.34 -9.50
CA ALA A 380 -4.65 -12.98 -8.54
C ALA A 380 -5.25 -12.92 -7.13
N ALA A 381 -5.09 -14.00 -6.36
CA ALA A 381 -5.63 -14.10 -5.02
C ALA A 381 -4.67 -14.85 -4.08
N ARG A 382 -4.70 -14.45 -2.81
CA ARG A 382 -4.09 -15.16 -1.69
C ARG A 382 -5.15 -15.97 -0.96
N ILE A 383 -4.81 -17.22 -0.66
CA ILE A 383 -5.68 -18.20 -0.02
C ILE A 383 -4.97 -18.69 1.24
N GLU A 384 -5.63 -18.48 2.38
CA GLU A 384 -5.12 -18.91 3.68
C GLU A 384 -6.20 -19.56 4.53
N GLY A 385 -5.80 -20.52 5.36
CA GLY A 385 -6.68 -21.17 6.33
C GLY A 385 -6.78 -22.68 6.13
N PRO A 386 -7.72 -23.34 6.81
CA PRO A 386 -7.79 -24.79 6.82
C PRO A 386 -8.26 -25.33 5.48
N ALA A 387 -7.55 -26.34 4.98
CA ALA A 387 -7.82 -26.99 3.71
C ALA A 387 -7.73 -28.51 3.82
N TYR A 388 -8.38 -29.18 2.87
CA TYR A 388 -8.39 -30.64 2.75
C TYR A 388 -7.62 -31.07 1.51
N SER A 389 -7.06 -32.28 1.56
CA SER A 389 -6.43 -32.89 0.39
C SER A 389 -7.45 -33.18 -0.70
N ALA A 390 -7.05 -32.92 -1.94
CA ALA A 390 -7.79 -33.36 -3.12
C ALA A 390 -7.66 -34.86 -3.39
N PHE A 391 -6.72 -35.53 -2.71
CA PHE A 391 -6.34 -36.93 -2.91
C PHE A 391 -6.59 -37.77 -1.65
N PRO A 392 -7.83 -37.90 -1.17
CA PRO A 392 -8.11 -38.54 0.12
C PRO A 392 -7.71 -40.02 0.14
N ASN A 393 -7.84 -40.70 -0.99
CA ASN A 393 -7.47 -42.11 -1.14
C ASN A 393 -6.02 -42.31 -1.63
N GLY A 394 -5.22 -41.24 -1.70
CA GLY A 394 -3.91 -41.24 -2.36
C GLY A 394 -4.02 -41.43 -3.88
N ILE A 395 -2.90 -41.81 -4.48
CA ILE A 395 -2.81 -42.15 -5.91
C ILE A 395 -2.43 -43.63 -6.07
N LYS A 396 -2.77 -44.26 -7.19
CA LYS A 396 -2.41 -45.67 -7.43
C LYS A 396 -0.90 -45.88 -7.24
N GLY A 397 -0.53 -46.70 -6.25
CA GLY A 397 0.86 -47.02 -5.92
C GLY A 397 1.50 -46.18 -4.83
N GLN A 398 0.80 -45.21 -4.22
CA GLN A 398 1.26 -44.48 -3.03
C GLN A 398 0.14 -44.41 -1.98
N PRO A 399 0.44 -44.65 -0.68
CA PRO A 399 -0.56 -44.58 0.37
C PRO A 399 -1.12 -43.14 0.53
N PRO A 400 -2.32 -42.99 1.11
CA PRO A 400 -2.89 -41.68 1.39
C PRO A 400 -1.96 -40.87 2.31
N GLY A 401 -1.75 -39.60 1.94
CA GLY A 401 -0.88 -38.68 2.66
C GLY A 401 -1.65 -37.90 3.72
N LEU A 402 -1.16 -36.70 4.04
CA LEU A 402 -1.91 -35.75 4.86
C LEU A 402 -3.25 -35.44 4.22
N GLN A 403 -4.30 -35.48 5.04
CA GLN A 403 -5.70 -35.32 4.62
C GLN A 403 -6.22 -33.91 4.86
N LYS A 404 -5.63 -33.19 5.81
CA LYS A 404 -6.03 -31.86 6.23
C LYS A 404 -4.81 -31.07 6.67
N ALA A 405 -4.90 -29.76 6.51
CA ALA A 405 -4.00 -28.78 7.11
C ALA A 405 -4.81 -27.74 7.87
N GLU A 406 -4.28 -27.26 8.99
CA GLU A 406 -4.91 -26.17 9.75
C GLU A 406 -4.81 -24.83 9.02
N ARG A 407 -3.70 -24.65 8.29
CA ARG A 407 -3.43 -23.45 7.51
C ARG A 407 -2.58 -23.77 6.29
N ILE A 408 -3.10 -23.45 5.11
CA ILE A 408 -2.32 -23.39 3.86
C ILE A 408 -1.95 -21.94 3.55
N HIS A 409 -0.90 -21.75 2.77
CA HIS A 409 -0.50 -20.44 2.24
C HIS A 409 -0.26 -20.55 0.74
N VAL A 410 -1.28 -20.15 -0.04
CA VAL A 410 -1.26 -20.28 -1.49
C VAL A 410 -1.56 -18.93 -2.12
N VAL A 411 -0.76 -18.53 -3.10
CA VAL A 411 -1.08 -17.43 -4.00
C VAL A 411 -1.29 -18.02 -5.39
N VAL A 412 -2.43 -17.72 -6.00
CA VAL A 412 -2.76 -18.14 -7.36
C VAL A 412 -2.87 -16.91 -8.24
N VAL A 413 -2.20 -16.94 -9.39
CA VAL A 413 -2.25 -15.92 -10.44
C VAL A 413 -2.82 -16.57 -11.69
N ALA A 414 -3.89 -16.01 -12.25
CA ALA A 414 -4.62 -16.57 -13.38
C ALA A 414 -4.03 -16.19 -14.75
N ASP A 415 -2.72 -15.99 -14.84
CA ASP A 415 -2.00 -15.53 -16.02
C ASP A 415 -0.55 -16.04 -15.93
N THR A 416 -0.09 -16.78 -16.93
CA THR A 416 1.32 -17.21 -17.04
C THR A 416 2.17 -16.25 -17.87
N ASP A 417 1.55 -15.50 -18.76
CA ASP A 417 2.18 -14.53 -19.64
C ASP A 417 2.71 -13.31 -18.86
N LEU A 418 2.21 -13.07 -17.63
CA LEU A 418 2.80 -12.12 -16.67
C LEU A 418 4.30 -12.37 -16.42
N LEU A 419 4.75 -13.63 -16.54
CA LEU A 419 6.14 -14.05 -16.35
C LEU A 419 7.04 -13.72 -17.55
N MET A 420 6.45 -13.38 -18.70
CA MET A 420 7.16 -13.20 -19.96
C MET A 420 7.64 -11.76 -20.14
N ASP A 421 8.85 -11.60 -20.67
CA ASP A 421 9.51 -10.30 -20.81
C ASP A 421 8.78 -9.37 -21.81
N GLU A 422 8.10 -9.94 -22.80
CA GLU A 422 7.40 -9.21 -23.86
C GLU A 422 6.09 -8.56 -23.41
N VAL A 423 5.47 -9.09 -22.36
CA VAL A 423 4.19 -8.58 -21.81
C VAL A 423 4.42 -7.34 -20.96
N SER A 424 5.60 -7.21 -20.36
CA SER A 424 5.93 -6.10 -19.46
C SER A 424 6.10 -4.78 -20.23
N THR A 425 5.00 -4.05 -20.45
CA THR A 425 5.03 -2.72 -21.10
C THR A 425 5.61 -1.62 -20.19
N ALA A 426 5.53 -1.81 -18.87
CA ALA A 426 6.15 -0.94 -17.86
C ALA A 426 7.45 -1.57 -17.34
N PRO A 427 8.53 -0.77 -17.10
CA PRO A 427 9.76 -1.31 -16.55
C PRO A 427 9.53 -1.91 -15.15
N GLY A 428 9.65 -3.24 -15.03
CA GLY A 428 9.79 -3.93 -13.74
C GLY A 428 8.53 -4.13 -12.90
N GLY A 429 7.33 -3.77 -13.37
CA GLY A 429 6.09 -3.93 -12.59
C GLY A 429 5.75 -5.39 -12.27
N ASN A 430 5.68 -6.24 -13.31
CA ASN A 430 5.41 -7.67 -13.17
C ASN A 430 6.48 -8.38 -12.34
N MET A 431 7.74 -8.07 -12.64
CA MET A 431 8.93 -8.53 -11.90
C MET A 431 8.78 -8.27 -10.40
N MET A 432 8.53 -7.01 -10.02
CA MET A 432 8.41 -6.61 -8.62
C MET A 432 7.23 -7.31 -7.94
N PHE A 433 6.10 -7.50 -8.62
CA PHE A 433 4.97 -8.25 -8.08
C PHE A 433 5.38 -9.68 -7.69
N ILE A 434 6.08 -10.38 -8.58
CA ILE A 434 6.54 -11.76 -8.34
C ILE A 434 7.57 -11.78 -7.20
N LEU A 435 8.56 -10.89 -7.24
CA LEU A 435 9.61 -10.78 -6.21
C LEU A 435 9.00 -10.53 -4.83
N ASN A 436 8.09 -9.56 -4.70
CA ASN A 436 7.40 -9.27 -3.44
C ASN A 436 6.58 -10.46 -2.95
N THR A 437 5.88 -11.13 -3.86
CA THR A 437 5.05 -12.28 -3.52
C THR A 437 5.89 -13.45 -3.01
N LEU A 438 6.99 -13.77 -3.71
CA LEU A 438 7.93 -14.82 -3.32
C LEU A 438 8.70 -14.47 -2.05
N ASP A 439 9.13 -13.22 -1.89
CA ASP A 439 9.77 -12.75 -0.68
C ASP A 439 8.81 -12.87 0.52
N ASN A 440 7.57 -12.38 0.40
CA ASN A 440 6.56 -12.56 1.42
C ASN A 440 6.29 -14.04 1.74
N LEU A 441 6.15 -14.88 0.71
CA LEU A 441 5.97 -16.31 0.87
C LEU A 441 7.23 -17.02 1.37
N SER A 442 8.40 -16.42 1.40
CA SER A 442 9.60 -17.09 1.93
C SER A 442 10.01 -16.60 3.32
N MET A 443 9.41 -15.52 3.83
CA MET A 443 9.68 -15.00 5.18
C MET A 443 9.09 -15.87 6.30
N LEU A 444 9.87 -16.18 7.34
CA LEU A 444 9.40 -16.94 8.51
C LEU A 444 8.33 -16.18 9.35
N GLU A 445 7.60 -16.91 10.21
CA GLU A 445 6.33 -16.51 10.85
C GLU A 445 6.43 -15.60 12.10
N PRO A 446 7.12 -14.45 12.05
CA PRO A 446 6.42 -13.26 12.52
C PRO A 446 5.99 -12.39 11.35
N LEU A 447 6.83 -12.28 10.32
CA LEU A 447 6.66 -11.31 9.25
C LEU A 447 5.55 -11.69 8.26
N ALA A 448 5.36 -12.99 7.99
CA ALA A 448 4.27 -13.44 7.15
C ALA A 448 2.88 -13.09 7.73
N SER A 449 2.79 -12.88 9.05
CA SER A 449 1.57 -12.48 9.74
C SER A 449 1.39 -10.96 9.85
N LEU A 450 2.40 -10.16 9.46
CA LEU A 450 2.31 -8.72 9.39
C LEU A 450 1.37 -8.33 8.25
N ARG A 451 0.09 -8.26 8.57
CA ARG A 451 -0.88 -7.59 7.72
C ARG A 451 -0.79 -6.10 8.02
N PRO A 452 -0.62 -5.23 7.01
CA PRO A 452 -0.80 -3.81 7.23
C PRO A 452 -2.15 -3.59 7.87
N ARG A 453 -2.16 -2.87 8.99
CA ARG A 453 -3.41 -2.59 9.70
C ARG A 453 -4.24 -1.74 8.77
N VAL A 454 -5.31 -2.35 8.27
CA VAL A 454 -6.24 -1.75 7.33
C VAL A 454 -6.69 -0.42 7.92
N VAL A 455 -6.18 0.67 7.34
CA VAL A 455 -6.95 1.91 7.34
C VAL A 455 -8.07 1.57 6.38
N THR A 456 -9.19 1.06 6.92
CA THR A 456 -10.41 1.01 6.14
C THR A 456 -10.62 2.47 5.80
N ASN A 457 -10.41 2.87 4.54
CA ASN A 457 -11.00 4.10 4.05
C ASN A 457 -12.47 3.94 4.42
N PRO A 458 -12.98 4.68 5.41
CA PRO A 458 -14.36 4.51 5.81
C PRO A 458 -15.20 4.68 4.55
N ALA A 459 -16.28 3.91 4.43
CA ALA A 459 -17.29 4.18 3.41
C ALA A 459 -17.45 5.70 3.28
N PRO A 460 -17.37 6.27 2.07
CA PRO A 460 -17.05 7.66 1.85
C PRO A 460 -17.90 8.52 2.79
N SER A 461 -17.23 9.16 3.75
CA SER A 461 -17.94 9.94 4.75
C SER A 461 -18.79 10.99 4.05
N ALA A 462 -19.89 11.43 4.67
CA ALA A 462 -20.74 12.48 4.09
C ALA A 462 -19.94 13.72 3.67
N LEU A 463 -18.84 14.03 4.37
CA LEU A 463 -17.91 15.11 4.01
C LEU A 463 -17.14 14.85 2.71
N HIS A 464 -16.72 13.61 2.43
CA HIS A 464 -16.02 13.26 1.19
C HIS A 464 -16.93 13.43 -0.02
N THR A 465 -18.14 12.86 0.04
CA THR A 465 -19.13 13.02 -1.04
C THR A 465 -19.54 14.49 -1.25
N MET A 466 -19.60 15.29 -0.18
CA MET A 466 -19.83 16.73 -0.28
C MET A 466 -18.67 17.47 -0.96
N ARG A 467 -17.42 17.09 -0.68
CA ARG A 467 -16.24 17.65 -1.36
C ARG A 467 -16.20 17.29 -2.83
N ASP A 468 -16.55 16.05 -3.19
CA ASP A 468 -16.58 15.61 -4.60
C ASP A 468 -17.64 16.37 -5.40
N ARG A 469 -18.84 16.54 -4.84
CA ARG A 469 -19.91 17.36 -5.44
C ARG A 469 -19.52 18.83 -5.56
N ALA A 470 -18.88 19.40 -4.54
CA ALA A 470 -18.37 20.77 -4.58
C ALA A 470 -17.28 20.95 -5.66
N ALA A 471 -16.39 19.97 -5.80
CA ALA A 471 -15.34 19.95 -6.83
C ALA A 471 -15.92 19.83 -8.24
N GLN A 472 -16.94 18.98 -8.45
CA GLN A 472 -17.66 18.87 -9.72
C GLN A 472 -18.36 20.19 -10.08
N SER A 473 -19.13 20.78 -9.15
CA SER A 473 -19.82 22.06 -9.38
C SER A 473 -18.84 23.21 -9.64
N TYR A 474 -17.67 23.22 -8.97
CA TYR A 474 -16.62 24.17 -9.25
C TYR A 474 -16.05 23.98 -10.66
N ARG A 475 -15.71 22.76 -11.07
CA ARG A 475 -15.17 22.47 -12.41
C ARG A 475 -16.13 22.89 -13.52
N GLU A 476 -17.41 22.55 -13.41
CA GLU A 476 -18.43 22.92 -14.39
C GLU A 476 -18.50 24.44 -14.60
N LYS A 477 -18.44 25.22 -13.50
CA LYS A 477 -18.56 26.68 -13.56
C LYS A 477 -17.23 27.41 -13.83
N ALA A 478 -16.09 26.83 -13.46
CA ALA A 478 -14.77 27.45 -13.59
C ALA A 478 -14.19 27.34 -14.99
N THR A 479 -14.56 26.31 -15.76
CA THR A 479 -14.00 26.05 -17.10
C THR A 479 -14.11 27.24 -18.06
N GLU A 480 -15.22 27.97 -18.06
CA GLU A 480 -15.39 29.13 -18.94
C GLU A 480 -14.55 30.33 -18.49
N LEU A 481 -14.46 30.58 -17.18
CA LEU A 481 -13.64 31.66 -16.61
C LEU A 481 -12.14 31.38 -16.77
N GLU A 482 -11.72 30.12 -16.65
CA GLU A 482 -10.32 29.70 -16.90
C GLU A 482 -9.94 29.87 -18.37
N ARG A 483 -10.82 29.49 -19.31
CA ARG A 483 -10.60 29.73 -20.73
C ARG A 483 -10.49 31.22 -21.04
N ARG A 484 -11.35 32.05 -20.43
CA ARG A 484 -11.31 33.51 -20.60
C ARG A 484 -10.00 34.09 -20.04
N LEU A 485 -9.58 33.67 -18.85
CA LEU A 485 -8.30 34.08 -18.25
C LEU A 485 -7.11 33.72 -19.14
N GLN A 486 -7.09 32.51 -19.69
CA GLN A 486 -6.03 32.08 -20.61
C GLN A 486 -5.99 32.90 -21.91
N ARG A 487 -7.15 33.28 -22.45
CA ARG A 487 -7.23 34.18 -23.63
C ARG A 487 -6.70 35.57 -23.30
N THR A 488 -7.18 36.17 -22.20
CA THR A 488 -6.73 37.50 -21.74
C THR A 488 -5.21 37.52 -21.47
N GLU A 489 -4.65 36.45 -20.91
CA GLU A 489 -3.21 36.32 -20.67
C GLU A 489 -2.41 36.30 -21.98
N ARG A 490 -2.87 35.54 -22.99
CA ARG A 490 -2.22 35.48 -24.31
C ARG A 490 -2.28 36.83 -25.04
N GLU A 491 -3.45 37.49 -25.02
CA GLU A 491 -3.63 38.81 -25.64
C GLU A 491 -2.74 39.86 -24.97
N TRP A 492 -2.61 39.81 -23.65
CA TRP A 492 -1.70 40.67 -22.91
C TRP A 492 -0.23 40.41 -23.25
N GLN A 493 0.19 39.15 -23.36
CA GLN A 493 1.56 38.79 -23.73
C GLN A 493 1.92 39.25 -25.16
N LEU A 494 0.97 39.20 -26.10
CA LEU A 494 1.18 39.68 -27.48
C LEU A 494 1.33 41.20 -27.56
N LEU A 495 0.64 41.94 -26.70
CA LEU A 495 0.64 43.41 -26.68
C LEU A 495 1.73 44.00 -25.75
N THR A 496 2.42 43.17 -24.97
CA THR A 496 3.51 43.59 -24.09
C THR A 496 4.85 43.35 -24.79
N PRO A 497 5.60 44.40 -25.18
CA PRO A 497 6.89 44.21 -25.82
C PRO A 497 7.89 43.55 -24.85
N PRO A 498 8.75 42.62 -25.30
CA PRO A 498 9.80 42.05 -24.46
C PRO A 498 10.77 43.13 -24.00
N THR A 499 11.03 43.14 -22.69
CA THR A 499 11.94 44.09 -22.03
C THR A 499 13.38 43.78 -22.38
N THR A 500 13.84 44.27 -23.54
CA THR A 500 15.25 44.29 -23.94
C THR A 500 15.69 45.72 -24.19
N SER A 501 15.74 46.54 -23.13
CA SER A 501 16.65 47.70 -23.08
C SER A 501 16.95 48.11 -21.64
N LEU A 502 18.22 48.43 -21.39
CA LEU A 502 18.70 49.10 -20.18
C LEU A 502 18.32 50.59 -20.27
N GLY A 503 17.49 51.06 -19.34
CA GLY A 503 17.06 52.46 -19.24
C GLY A 503 15.64 52.61 -18.69
N THR A 504 15.19 53.84 -18.46
CA THR A 504 13.78 54.16 -18.12
C THR A 504 12.97 54.31 -19.40
N GLN A 505 11.98 53.43 -19.62
CA GLN A 505 11.03 53.53 -20.73
C GLN A 505 9.81 54.37 -20.31
N ALA A 506 9.34 55.24 -21.19
CA ALA A 506 8.06 55.91 -21.02
C ALA A 506 6.92 54.89 -21.22
N VAL A 507 6.03 54.79 -20.23
CA VAL A 507 4.84 53.93 -20.31
C VAL A 507 3.79 54.67 -21.14
N ASP A 508 3.59 54.23 -22.39
CA ASP A 508 2.51 54.74 -23.23
C ASP A 508 1.16 54.25 -22.67
N PRO A 509 0.19 55.13 -22.37
CA PRO A 509 -1.09 54.75 -21.77
C PRO A 509 -2.01 54.16 -22.85
N ASN A 510 -1.65 52.97 -23.34
CA ASN A 510 -2.49 52.25 -24.29
C ASN A 510 -3.75 51.76 -23.55
N THR A 511 -4.91 52.32 -23.88
CA THR A 511 -6.18 52.07 -23.17
C THR A 511 -6.59 50.60 -23.19
N GLN A 512 -6.17 49.86 -24.23
CA GLN A 512 -6.35 48.40 -24.33
C GLN A 512 -5.54 47.62 -23.29
N LEU A 513 -4.28 47.99 -23.01
CA LEU A 513 -3.46 47.31 -22.00
C LEU A 513 -4.02 47.54 -20.59
N GLN A 514 -4.58 48.71 -20.32
CA GLN A 514 -5.26 49.00 -19.05
C GLN A 514 -6.54 48.19 -18.89
N ALA A 515 -7.30 47.99 -19.97
CA ALA A 515 -8.50 47.15 -19.95
C ALA A 515 -8.14 45.66 -19.69
N LEU A 516 -7.13 45.14 -20.39
CA LEU A 516 -6.65 43.76 -20.20
C LEU A 516 -6.08 43.55 -18.78
N ASN A 517 -5.32 44.51 -18.24
CA ASN A 517 -4.84 44.45 -16.86
C ASN A 517 -5.99 44.43 -15.84
N LYS A 518 -7.05 45.22 -16.05
CA LYS A 518 -8.24 45.18 -15.20
C LYS A 518 -8.95 43.82 -15.27
N GLU A 519 -9.05 43.21 -16.44
CA GLU A 519 -9.61 41.87 -16.59
C GLU A 519 -8.74 40.78 -15.93
N ARG A 520 -7.41 40.85 -16.07
CA ARG A 520 -6.46 39.95 -15.41
C ARG A 520 -6.53 39.99 -13.88
N LEU A 521 -6.91 41.13 -13.30
CA LEU A 521 -7.13 41.25 -11.86
C LEU A 521 -8.52 40.73 -11.45
N ARG A 522 -9.54 40.97 -12.27
CA ARG A 522 -10.93 40.62 -11.97
C ARG A 522 -11.21 39.12 -12.09
N LEU A 523 -10.71 38.46 -13.13
CA LEU A 523 -11.00 37.04 -13.40
C LEU A 523 -10.51 36.09 -12.29
N PRO A 524 -9.29 36.24 -11.71
CA PRO A 524 -8.86 35.45 -10.56
C PRO A 524 -9.71 35.70 -9.31
N MET A 525 -10.17 36.93 -9.09
CA MET A 525 -11.06 37.25 -7.96
C MET A 525 -12.41 36.55 -8.12
N GLU A 526 -12.98 36.54 -9.33
CA GLU A 526 -14.22 35.82 -9.65
C GLU A 526 -14.04 34.30 -9.51
N LEU A 527 -12.91 33.74 -9.95
CA LEU A 527 -12.58 32.32 -9.74
C LEU A 527 -12.45 31.97 -8.25
N HIS A 528 -11.87 32.86 -7.44
CA HIS A 528 -11.75 32.67 -6.00
C HIS A 528 -13.11 32.74 -5.31
N ALA A 529 -13.93 33.74 -5.66
CA ALA A 529 -15.31 33.86 -5.16
C ALA A 529 -16.14 32.62 -5.51
N LEU A 530 -16.05 32.15 -6.75
CA LEU A 530 -16.72 30.93 -7.23
C LEU A 530 -16.28 29.70 -6.43
N LYS A 531 -14.98 29.56 -6.15
CA LYS A 531 -14.44 28.48 -5.32
C LYS A 531 -14.98 28.55 -3.89
N THR A 532 -15.02 29.73 -3.29
CA THR A 532 -15.56 29.90 -1.93
C THR A 532 -17.05 29.56 -1.86
N GLN A 533 -17.83 29.94 -2.88
CA GLN A 533 -19.25 29.62 -2.97
C GLN A 533 -19.49 28.11 -3.18
N ALA A 534 -18.73 27.47 -4.07
CA ALA A 534 -18.85 26.03 -4.32
C ALA A 534 -18.53 25.18 -3.07
N TYR A 535 -17.63 25.66 -2.21
CA TYR A 535 -17.21 24.97 -0.99
C TYR A 535 -17.92 25.47 0.28
N GLU A 536 -18.91 26.35 0.20
CA GLU A 536 -19.52 26.97 1.38
C GLU A 536 -20.14 25.94 2.35
N SER A 537 -20.86 24.95 1.80
CA SER A 537 -21.46 23.86 2.58
C SER A 537 -20.43 22.99 3.29
N VAL A 538 -19.27 22.76 2.66
CA VAL A 538 -18.13 22.03 3.22
C VAL A 538 -17.53 22.82 4.38
N HIS A 539 -17.28 24.12 4.20
CA HIS A 539 -16.69 24.98 5.23
C HIS A 539 -17.60 25.12 6.46
N ARG A 540 -18.92 25.21 6.28
CA ARG A 540 -19.88 25.26 7.41
C ARG A 540 -19.82 23.98 8.24
N LEU A 541 -19.81 22.81 7.60
CA LEU A 541 -19.73 21.52 8.28
C LEU A 541 -18.37 21.37 9.00
N GLU A 542 -17.27 21.71 8.35
CA GLU A 542 -15.94 21.71 8.97
C GLU A 542 -15.86 22.63 10.20
N LEU A 543 -16.49 23.80 10.13
CA LEU A 543 -16.53 24.76 11.23
C LEU A 543 -17.37 24.22 12.40
N MET A 544 -18.51 23.57 12.12
CA MET A 544 -19.30 22.91 13.17
C MET A 544 -18.54 21.77 13.86
N ILE A 545 -17.83 20.94 13.09
CA ILE A 545 -17.00 19.86 13.65
C ILE A 545 -15.87 20.44 14.50
N LYS A 546 -15.17 21.48 14.00
CA LYS A 546 -14.09 22.16 14.74
C LYS A 546 -14.60 22.78 16.04
N LEU A 547 -15.72 23.51 16.01
CA LEU A 547 -16.33 24.09 17.20
C LEU A 547 -16.75 23.01 18.20
N GLY A 548 -17.35 21.91 17.73
CA GLY A 548 -17.68 20.77 18.57
C GLY A 548 -16.45 20.23 19.30
N LEU A 549 -15.35 19.97 18.59
CA LEU A 549 -14.13 19.43 19.17
C LEU A 549 -13.48 20.41 20.18
N ILE A 550 -13.41 21.69 19.83
CA ILE A 550 -12.82 22.74 20.66
C ILE A 550 -13.61 22.96 21.94
N VAL A 551 -14.95 22.84 21.91
CA VAL A 551 -15.80 23.02 23.10
C VAL A 551 -15.81 21.77 23.99
N THR A 552 -15.69 20.57 23.41
CA THR A 552 -15.81 19.31 24.16
C THR A 552 -14.67 19.12 25.18
N VAL A 553 -13.43 19.47 24.82
CA VAL A 553 -12.26 19.26 25.70
C VAL A 553 -12.29 20.16 26.96
N PRO A 554 -12.53 21.49 26.87
CA PRO A 554 -12.69 22.33 28.05
C PRO A 554 -13.89 21.96 28.90
N VAL A 555 -15.03 21.62 28.29
CA VAL A 555 -16.25 21.24 29.04
C VAL A 555 -16.05 19.96 29.83
N THR A 556 -15.42 18.95 29.25
CA THR A 556 -15.11 17.69 29.95
C THR A 556 -14.13 17.91 31.12
N LEU A 557 -13.09 18.74 30.93
CA LEU A 557 -12.19 19.12 32.02
C LEU A 557 -12.91 19.90 33.14
N CYS A 558 -13.79 20.84 32.79
CA CYS A 558 -14.61 21.56 33.76
C CYS A 558 -15.56 20.62 34.52
N LEU A 559 -16.17 19.64 33.87
CA LEU A 559 -17.04 18.65 34.50
C LEU A 559 -16.26 17.71 35.44
N ILE A 560 -15.05 17.30 35.06
CA ILE A 560 -14.16 16.51 35.94
C ILE A 560 -13.76 17.33 37.17
N ALA A 561 -13.36 18.59 36.98
CA ALA A 561 -13.02 19.50 38.08
C ALA A 561 -14.22 19.74 39.01
N TRP A 562 -15.41 19.94 38.45
CA TRP A 562 -16.66 20.08 39.21
C TRP A 562 -16.99 18.80 40.00
N GLY A 563 -16.85 17.62 39.39
CA GLY A 563 -17.06 16.34 40.06
C GLY A 563 -16.12 16.12 41.24
N LEU A 564 -14.84 16.47 41.08
CA LEU A 564 -13.84 16.43 42.16
C LEU A 564 -14.17 17.43 43.28
N TRP A 565 -14.61 18.64 42.93
CA TRP A 565 -15.04 19.65 43.90
C TRP A 565 -16.25 19.22 44.73
N LEU A 566 -17.29 18.66 44.09
CA LEU A 566 -18.46 18.10 44.79
C LEU A 566 -18.07 16.96 45.74
N ARG A 567 -17.12 16.11 45.33
CA ARG A 567 -16.63 15.00 46.16
C ARG A 567 -15.89 15.52 47.39
N GLN A 568 -15.06 16.56 47.24
CA GLN A 568 -14.37 17.21 48.35
C GLN A 568 -15.34 17.94 49.31
N GLN A 569 -16.40 18.57 48.79
CA GLN A 569 -17.42 19.19 49.64
C GLN A 569 -18.18 18.16 50.48
N ARG A 570 -18.57 17.02 49.90
CA ARG A 570 -19.26 15.95 50.64
C ARG A 570 -18.40 15.34 51.75
N HIS A 571 -17.08 15.31 51.59
CA HIS A 571 -16.16 14.89 52.66
C HIS A 571 -15.92 15.96 53.74
N ARG A 572 -16.24 17.23 53.48
CA ARG A 572 -16.14 18.31 54.48
C ARG A 572 -17.41 18.52 55.31
N THR A 573 -18.54 17.93 54.91
CA THR A 573 -19.82 18.04 55.61
C THR A 573 -20.19 16.79 56.41
N GLN A 574 -19.22 16.05 56.95
CA GLN A 574 -19.51 15.23 58.13
C GLN A 574 -19.25 16.07 59.38
N PRO A 575 -20.28 16.40 60.17
CA PRO A 575 -20.09 17.09 61.43
C PRO A 575 -19.31 16.17 62.36
N ARG A 576 -18.18 16.66 62.89
CA ARG A 576 -17.54 16.07 64.07
C ARG A 576 -18.57 16.17 65.21
N SER A 577 -19.26 15.07 65.50
CA SER A 577 -19.92 14.89 66.79
C SER A 577 -18.85 14.92 67.87
N LEU A 578 -18.98 15.89 68.78
CA LEU A 578 -18.20 16.03 69.99
C LEU A 578 -18.31 14.75 70.83
N LEU A 579 -17.16 14.13 71.10
CA LEU A 579 -16.95 13.27 72.25
C LEU A 579 -15.76 13.87 73.01
N TYR A 580 -16.05 14.18 74.28
CA TYR A 580 -15.28 14.90 75.31
C TYR A 580 -15.21 16.43 75.18
#